data_AF-A0A539DXF9-F1
#
_entry.id   AF-A0A539DXF9-F1
#
_cell.length_a   1.000
_cell.length_b   1.000
_cell.length_c   1.000
_cell.angle_alpha   90.00
_cell.angle_beta   90.00
_cell.angle_gamma   90.00
#
_symmetry.space_group_name_H-M   'P 1'
#
loop_
_entity.id
_entity.type
_entity.pdbx_description
1 polymer ?
#
loop_
_entity_poly.entity_id
_entity_poly.type
_entity_poly.pdbx_seq_one_letter_code
_entity_poly.pdbx_strand_id
1 'polypeptide(L)' 'MSAYVAGVTAPEGKKMGHAGAITSGGKGTAKGKMEALRAAGVRVGLNPTEAGELMAEIVAQL' A
#
# COMPACT_ATOMS: atom_id res chain seq x y z
N MET A 1 11.60 5.97 4.94
CA MET A 1 11.06 5.27 3.76
C MET A 1 9.55 5.50 3.68
N SER A 2 8.99 5.69 2.47
CA SER A 2 7.55 5.85 2.20
C SER A 2 7.03 4.71 1.30
N ALA A 3 5.77 4.32 1.46
CA ALA A 3 5.10 3.32 0.62
C ALA A 3 3.61 3.60 0.40
N TYR A 4 3.06 3.04 -0.68
CA TYR A 4 1.63 3.03 -1.00
C TYR A 4 1.24 1.64 -1.53
N VAL A 5 0.09 1.14 -1.08
CA VAL A 5 -0.46 -0.15 -1.53
C VAL A 5 -1.78 0.11 -2.26
N ALA A 6 -1.76 -0.03 -3.58
CA ALA A 6 -2.96 0.10 -4.40
C ALA A 6 -3.94 -1.07 -4.22
N GLY A 7 -5.21 -0.85 -4.54
CA GLY A 7 -6.24 -1.89 -4.51
C GLY A 7 -6.95 -2.07 -3.16
N VAL A 8 -6.98 -1.04 -2.31
CA VAL A 8 -7.71 -1.04 -1.03
C VAL A 8 -9.21 -1.31 -1.22
N THR A 9 -9.78 -0.86 -2.34
CA THR A 9 -11.19 -1.05 -2.71
C THR A 9 -11.42 -2.25 -3.63
N ALA A 10 -10.41 -3.09 -3.85
CA ALA A 10 -10.53 -4.24 -4.75
C ALA A 10 -11.50 -5.27 -4.16
N PRO A 11 -12.48 -5.76 -4.95
CA PRO A 11 -13.39 -6.81 -4.49
C PRO A 11 -12.66 -8.14 -4.32
N GLU A 12 -13.06 -8.91 -3.31
CA GLU A 12 -12.46 -10.21 -3.01
C GLU A 12 -12.64 -11.21 -4.17
N GLY A 13 -11.60 -12.04 -4.39
CA GLY A 13 -11.64 -13.09 -5.41
C GLY A 13 -11.61 -12.58 -6.86
N LYS A 14 -11.52 -11.26 -7.08
CA LYS A 14 -11.43 -10.69 -8.42
C LYS A 14 -9.98 -10.42 -8.81
N LYS A 15 -9.58 -10.94 -9.97
CA LYS A 15 -8.33 -10.57 -10.62
C LYS A 15 -8.45 -9.15 -11.19
N MET A 16 -7.57 -8.26 -10.76
CA MET A 16 -7.41 -6.93 -11.36
C MET A 16 -6.49 -7.01 -12.58
N GLY A 17 -6.29 -5.91 -13.31
CA GLY A 17 -5.57 -5.92 -14.60
C GLY A 17 -4.19 -6.61 -14.57
N HIS A 18 -3.42 -6.43 -13.48
CA HIS A 18 -2.13 -7.13 -13.31
C HIS A 18 -2.32 -8.59 -12.87
N ALA A 19 -1.56 -9.52 -13.44
CA ALA A 19 -1.78 -10.97 -13.26
C ALA A 19 -1.80 -11.42 -11.79
N GLY A 20 -0.94 -10.84 -10.95
CA GLY A 20 -0.85 -11.13 -9.51
C GLY A 20 -1.73 -10.25 -8.61
N ALA A 21 -2.51 -9.33 -9.17
CA ALA A 21 -3.38 -8.44 -8.38
C ALA A 21 -4.72 -9.13 -8.07
N ILE A 22 -4.67 -10.14 -7.20
CA ILE A 22 -5.84 -10.88 -6.70
C ILE A 22 -5.69 -11.15 -5.20
N THR A 23 -6.78 -11.02 -4.44
CA THR A 23 -6.87 -11.49 -3.05
C THR A 23 -7.45 -12.90 -3.04
N SER A 24 -6.84 -13.80 -2.29
CA SER A 24 -7.28 -15.20 -2.21
C SER A 24 -7.17 -15.72 -0.78
N GLY A 25 -8.23 -16.37 -0.29
CA GLY A 25 -8.28 -16.96 1.06
C GLY A 25 -7.97 -15.96 2.18
N GLY A 26 -8.40 -14.70 2.07
CA GLY A 26 -8.12 -13.64 3.05
C GLY A 26 -6.67 -13.17 3.09
N LYS A 27 -5.79 -13.69 2.23
CA LYS A 27 -4.37 -13.32 2.16
C LYS A 27 -4.12 -12.35 1.02
N GLY A 28 -3.06 -11.55 1.16
CA GLY A 28 -2.64 -10.58 0.15
C GLY A 28 -3.49 -9.31 0.11
N THR A 29 -4.35 -9.08 1.10
CA THR A 29 -5.16 -7.87 1.22
C THR A 29 -4.29 -6.61 1.27
N ALA A 30 -4.78 -5.52 0.68
CA ALA A 30 -4.07 -4.25 0.74
C ALA A 30 -3.88 -3.80 2.20
N LYS A 31 -4.93 -3.93 3.03
CA LYS A 31 -4.89 -3.61 4.46
C LYS A 31 -3.79 -4.37 5.21
N GLY A 32 -3.70 -5.69 5.04
CA GLY A 32 -2.68 -6.49 5.72
C GLY A 32 -1.25 -6.11 5.32
N LYS A 33 -1.02 -5.77 4.05
CA LYS A 33 0.27 -5.25 3.58
C LYS A 33 0.60 -3.89 4.19
N MET A 34 -0.38 -2.99 4.29
CA MET A 34 -0.19 -1.67 4.91
C MET A 34 0.14 -1.79 6.40
N GLU A 35 -0.52 -2.68 7.13
CA GLU A 35 -0.23 -2.95 8.56
C GLU A 35 1.18 -3.51 8.74
N ALA A 36 1.59 -4.49 7.92
CA ALA A 36 2.94 -5.04 7.97
C ALA A 36 4.03 -3.99 7.68
N LEU A 37 3.82 -3.13 6.69
CA LEU A 37 4.74 -2.04 6.36
C LEU A 37 4.85 -1.01 7.50
N ARG A 38 3.72 -0.63 8.11
CA ARG A 38 3.72 0.27 9.27
C ARG A 38 4.44 -0.35 10.47
N ALA A 39 4.23 -1.63 10.75
CA ALA A 39 4.94 -2.34 11.81
C ALA A 39 6.47 -2.38 11.58
N ALA A 40 6.91 -2.32 10.32
CA ALA A 40 8.33 -2.20 9.96
C ALA A 40 8.87 -0.75 9.97
N GLY A 41 8.07 0.24 10.41
CA GLY A 41 8.49 1.65 10.48
C GLY A 41 8.35 2.44 9.18
N VAL A 42 7.65 1.91 8.17
CA VAL A 42 7.42 2.62 6.91
C VAL A 42 6.26 3.61 7.06
N ARG A 43 6.43 4.83 6.53
CA ARG A 43 5.31 5.79 6.40
C ARG A 43 4.44 5.34 5.23
N VAL A 44 3.20 4.91 5.50
CA VAL A 44 2.29 4.36 4.48
C VAL A 44 1.15 5.32 4.19
N GLY A 45 1.15 5.92 3.01
CA GLY A 45 0.10 6.82 2.54
C GLY A 45 -1.20 6.09 2.21
N LEU A 46 -2.34 6.74 2.42
CA LEU A 46 -3.67 6.19 2.16
C LEU A 46 -4.08 6.32 0.69
N ASN A 47 -3.43 7.22 -0.04
CA ASN A 47 -3.64 7.45 -1.46
C ASN A 47 -2.31 7.84 -2.16
N PRO A 48 -2.25 7.85 -3.51
CA PRO A 48 -1.01 8.18 -4.22
C PRO A 48 -0.48 9.59 -3.94
N THR A 49 -1.37 10.58 -3.73
CA THR A 49 -0.97 11.97 -3.44
C THR A 49 -0.24 12.06 -2.11
N GLU A 50 -0.84 11.51 -1.05
CA GLU A 50 -0.25 11.47 0.29
C GLU A 50 1.08 10.72 0.30
N ALA A 51 1.20 9.63 -0.48
CA ALA A 51 2.47 8.91 -0.60
C ALA A 51 3.60 9.79 -1.18
N GLY A 52 3.27 10.67 -2.13
CA GLY A 52 4.18 11.67 -2.69
C GLY A 52 4.58 12.72 -1.66
N GLU A 53 3.62 13.25 -0.91
CA GLU A 53 3.85 14.21 0.18
C GLU A 53 4.79 13.62 1.24
N LEU A 54 4.53 12.39 1.70
CA LEU A 54 5.38 11.68 2.66
C LEU A 54 6.81 11.49 2.15
N MET A 55 6.99 11.24 0.85
CA MET A 55 8.33 11.11 0.28
C MET A 55 9.05 12.46 0.23
N ALA A 56 8.36 13.51 -0.20
CA ALA A 56 8.92 14.87 -0.23
C ALA A 56 9.39 15.30 1.17
N GLU A 57 8.58 15.03 2.20
CA GLU A 57 8.97 15.31 3.60
C GLU A 57 10.19 14.51 4.04
N ILE A 58 10.27 13.22 3.71
CA ILE A 58 11.44 12.39 4.05
C ILE A 58 12.70 12.98 3.41
N VAL A 59 12.64 13.33 2.12
CA VAL A 59 13.79 13.87 1.38
C VAL A 59 14.22 15.22 1.93
N ALA A 60 13.27 16.08 2.34
CA ALA A 60 13.57 17.40 2.91
C ALA A 60 14.26 17.33 4.29
N GLN A 61 14.23 16.17 4.96
CA GLN A 61 14.83 15.94 6.28
C GLN A 61 16.18 15.21 6.21
N LEU A 62 16.68 14.91 5.01
CA LEU A 62 18.03 14.36 4.78
C LEU A 62 19.07 15.49 4.71
#